data_AF-A0A3E0N9X1-F1
#
_entry.id   AF-A0A3E0N9X1-F1
#
_cell.length_a   1.000
_cell.length_b   1.000
_cell.length_c   1.000
_cell.angle_alpha   90.00
_cell.angle_beta   90.00
_cell.angle_gamma   90.00
#
_symmetry.space_group_name_H-M   'P 1'
#
loop_
_entity.id
_entity.type
_entity.pdbx_description
1 polymer ?
#
loop_
_entity_poly.entity_id
_entity_poly.type
_entity_poly.pdbx_seq_one_letter_code
_entity_poly.pdbx_strand_id
1 'polypeptide(L)' 'MESDDQYGPLIEWLRAKAHTDEEIEKILSKVRDYESRTQMDSVMDAIGDGSLDIEALVKDALGESD' A
#
# COMPACT_ATOMS: atom_id res chain seq x y z
N MET A 1 -15.59 4.09 1.01
CA MET A 1 -14.89 5.02 0.09
C MET A 1 -13.87 5.74 0.94
N GLU A 2 -12.70 5.14 1.21
CA GLU A 2 -11.73 5.66 2.21
C GLU A 2 -10.28 5.62 1.70
N SER A 3 -10.05 5.21 0.44
CA SER A 3 -8.69 5.12 -0.12
C SER A 3 -8.22 6.39 -0.83
N ASP A 4 -9.09 7.40 -0.93
CA ASP A 4 -8.79 8.68 -1.60
C ASP A 4 -8.15 9.71 -0.66
N ASP A 5 -8.36 9.57 0.66
CA ASP A 5 -7.94 10.57 1.65
C ASP A 5 -6.42 10.52 1.93
N GLN A 6 -5.81 9.33 1.89
CA GLN A 6 -4.38 9.17 2.21
C GLN A 6 -3.45 9.93 1.24
N TYR A 7 -3.91 10.16 0.01
CA TYR A 7 -3.14 10.85 -1.03
C TYR A 7 -3.59 12.29 -1.25
N GLY A 8 -4.60 12.78 -0.52
CA GLY A 8 -5.07 14.16 -0.56
C GLY A 8 -3.94 15.20 -0.56
N PRO A 9 -3.01 15.20 0.43
CA PRO A 9 -1.91 16.16 0.47
C PRO A 9 -0.93 16.02 -0.71
N LEU A 10 -0.75 14.81 -1.25
CA LEU A 10 0.10 14.58 -2.43
C LEU A 10 -0.57 15.11 -3.70
N ILE A 11 -1.88 14.92 -3.85
CA ILE A 11 -2.68 15.45 -4.97
C ILE A 11 -2.65 16.98 -4.97
N GLU A 12 -2.86 17.61 -3.80
CA GLU A 12 -2.79 19.07 -3.67
C GLU A 12 -1.41 19.62 -4.04
N TRP A 13 -0.34 18.96 -3.60
CA TRP A 13 1.03 19.34 -3.95
C TRP A 13 1.31 19.19 -5.45
N LEU A 14 0.82 18.12 -6.09
CA LEU A 14 0.99 17.90 -7.53
C LEU A 14 0.16 18.91 -8.35
N ARG A 15 -1.07 19.24 -7.92
CA ARG A 15 -1.88 20.30 -8.55
C ARG A 15 -1.22 21.67 -8.44
N ALA A 16 -0.62 21.99 -7.29
CA ALA A 16 0.14 23.23 -7.10
C ALA A 16 1.37 23.33 -8.01
N LYS A 17 1.88 22.20 -8.50
CA LYS A 17 2.97 22.10 -9.49
C LYS A 17 2.48 22.14 -10.94
N ALA A 18 1.19 22.40 -11.16
CA ALA A 18 0.54 22.42 -12.47
C ALA A 18 0.57 21.07 -13.22
N HIS A 19 0.62 19.95 -12.49
CA HIS A 19 0.36 18.64 -13.09
C HIS A 19 -1.12 18.48 -13.43
N THR A 20 -1.39 17.86 -14.56
CA THR A 20 -2.74 17.47 -14.99
C THR A 20 -3.27 16.30 -14.16
N ASP A 21 -4.59 16.17 -14.07
CA ASP A 21 -5.21 15.05 -13.35
C ASP A 21 -4.73 13.68 -13.88
N GLU A 22 -4.51 13.54 -15.19
CA GLU A 22 -3.94 12.33 -15.80
C GLU A 22 -2.50 12.02 -15.34
N GLU A 23 -1.67 13.05 -15.12
CA GLU A 23 -0.32 12.88 -14.57
C GLU A 23 -0.37 12.52 -13.09
N ILE A 24 -1.29 13.13 -12.35
CA ILE A 24 -1.51 12.86 -10.93
C ILE A 24 -1.92 11.39 -10.75
N GLU A 25 -2.89 10.89 -11.51
CA GLU A 25 -3.30 9.48 -11.46
C GLU A 25 -2.14 8.52 -11.74
N LYS A 26 -1.28 8.83 -12.73
CA LYS A 26 -0.08 8.03 -13.02
C LYS A 26 0.91 8.02 -11.86
N ILE A 27 1.11 9.16 -11.22
CA ILE A 27 2.01 9.30 -10.07
C ILE A 27 1.45 8.53 -8.88
N LEU A 28 0.17 8.68 -8.57
CA LEU A 28 -0.51 7.95 -7.49
C LEU A 28 -0.47 6.45 -7.69
N SER A 29 -0.72 5.98 -8.92
CA SER A 29 -0.63 4.56 -9.26
C SER A 29 0.77 4.01 -8.99
N LYS A 30 1.81 4.79 -9.33
CA LYS A 30 3.20 4.41 -9.08
C LYS A 30 3.58 4.43 -7.60
N VAL A 31 3.03 5.38 -6.83
CA VAL A 31 3.21 5.43 -5.37
C VAL A 31 2.55 4.21 -4.71
N ARG A 32 1.31 3.87 -5.09
CA ARG A 32 0.60 2.67 -4.60
C ARG A 32 1.35 1.39 -4.91
N ASP A 33 1.88 1.24 -6.14
CA ASP A 33 2.69 0.09 -6.53
C ASP A 33 3.99 0.00 -5.70
N TYR A 34 4.63 1.14 -5.41
CA TYR A 34 5.82 1.18 -4.57
C TYR A 34 5.54 0.83 -3.11
N GLU A 35 4.47 1.37 -2.53
CA GLU A 35 4.03 1.05 -1.16
C GLU A 35 3.68 -0.43 -1.06
N SER A 36 2.91 -0.96 -2.01
CA SER A 36 2.56 -2.39 -2.06
C SER A 36 3.80 -3.27 -2.12
N ARG A 37 4.79 -2.94 -2.96
CA ARG A 37 6.05 -3.70 -3.05
C ARG A 37 6.87 -3.61 -1.77
N THR A 38 6.97 -2.43 -1.15
CA THR A 38 7.75 -2.21 0.08
C THR A 38 7.12 -2.93 1.27
N GLN A 39 5.79 -2.90 1.38
CA GLN A 39 5.05 -3.67 2.38
C GLN A 39 5.21 -5.17 2.15
N MET A 40 5.16 -5.62 0.90
CA MET A 40 5.36 -7.03 0.56
C MET A 40 6.78 -7.50 0.90
N ASP A 41 7.80 -6.69 0.63
CA ASP A 41 9.19 -6.97 1.00
C ASP A 41 9.37 -7.06 2.53
N SER A 42 8.79 -6.11 3.26
CA SER A 42 8.80 -6.10 4.74
C SER A 42 8.08 -7.30 5.35
N VAL A 43 6.95 -7.72 4.77
CA VAL A 43 6.21 -8.92 5.21
C VAL A 43 7.02 -10.18 4.94
N MET A 44 7.65 -10.28 3.77
CA MET A 44 8.48 -11.44 3.42
C MET A 44 9.76 -11.52 4.27
N ASP A 45 10.36 -10.38 4.62
CA ASP A 45 11.50 -10.31 5.55
C ASP A 45 11.08 -10.73 6.97
N ALA A 46 9.94 -10.22 7.48
CA ALA A 46 9.41 -10.61 8.78
C ALA A 46 9.02 -12.10 8.84
N ILE A 47 8.55 -12.67 7.73
CA ILE A 47 8.32 -14.10 7.57
C ILE A 47 9.65 -14.88 7.64
N GLY A 48 10.68 -14.41 6.93
CA GLY A 48 12.00 -15.03 6.89
C GLY A 48 12.73 -15.00 8.24
N ASP A 49 12.55 -13.93 9.01
CA ASP A 49 13.09 -13.75 10.37
C ASP A 49 12.24 -14.46 11.44
N GLY A 50 11.04 -14.96 11.09
CA GLY A 50 10.12 -15.63 12.02
C GLY A 50 9.34 -14.67 12.93
N SER A 51 9.46 -13.37 12.68
CA SER A 51 8.71 -12.29 13.34
C SER A 51 7.23 -12.23 12.90
N LEU A 52 6.89 -12.83 11.75
CA LEU A 52 5.52 -12.96 11.25
C LEU A 52 5.16 -14.43 11.03
N ASP A 53 4.15 -14.91 11.75
CA ASP A 53 3.69 -16.29 11.67
C ASP A 53 2.74 -16.45 10.46
N ILE A 54 3.24 -17.11 9.40
CA ILE A 54 2.47 -17.35 8.17
C ILE A 54 1.24 -18.22 8.47
N GLU A 55 1.33 -19.16 9.41
CA GLU A 55 0.23 -20.08 9.70
C GLU A 55 -0.96 -19.32 10.31
N ALA A 56 -0.67 -18.37 11.21
CA ALA A 56 -1.66 -17.43 11.74
C ALA A 56 -2.25 -16.51 10.65
N LEU A 57 -1.41 -15.96 9.76
CA LEU A 57 -1.86 -15.12 8.65
C LEU A 57 -2.79 -15.87 7.68
N VAL A 58 -2.49 -17.14 7.39
CA VAL A 58 -3.30 -18.00 6.51
C VAL A 58 -4.63 -18.36 7.16
N LYS A 59 -4.65 -18.71 8.46
CA LYS A 59 -5.89 -18.97 9.20
C LYS A 59 -6.79 -17.74 9.25
N ASP A 60 -6.23 -16.56 9.48
CA ASP A 60 -6.96 -15.29 9.46
C ASP A 60 -7.53 -15.00 8.06
N ALA A 61 -6.73 -15.16 7.00
CA ALA A 61 -7.16 -14.94 5.62
C ALA A 61 -8.25 -15.92 5.13
N LEU A 62 -8.25 -17.15 5.63
CA LEU A 62 -9.28 -18.16 5.34
C LEU A 62 -10.53 -18.01 6.22
N GLY A 63 -10.52 -17.08 7.18
CA GLY A 63 -11.61 -16.90 8.13
C GLY A 63 -11.75 -18.05 9.13
N GLU A 64 -10.67 -18.79 9.36
CA GLU A 64 -10.58 -19.93 10.27
C GLU A 64 -10.05 -19.52 11.66
N SER A 65 -10.24 -18.27 12.06
CA SER A 65 -10.00 -17.79 13.43
C SER A 65 -11.15 -18.27 14.34
N ASP A 66 -10.90 -19.32 15.14
CA ASP A 66 -11.74 -19.74 16.27
C ASP A 66 -11.39 -18.97 17.56
#